data_AF-A0A7W2FNL9-F1
#
_entry.id   AF-A0A7W2FNL9-F1
#
_cell.length_a   1.000
_cell.length_b   1.000
_cell.length_c   1.000
_cell.angle_alpha   90.00
_cell.angle_beta   90.00
_cell.angle_gamma   90.00
#
_symmetry.space_group_name_H-M   'P 1'
#
loop_
_entity.id
_entity.type
_entity.pdbx_description
1 polymer ?
#
loop_
_entity_poly.entity_id
_entity_poly.type
_entity_poly.pdbx_seq_one_letter_code
_entity_poly.pdbx_strand_id
1 'polypeptide(L)'
;MEKPLLTRTVYLHLIVSALLNNHLKEIQGNVDAEEFDDFRRVTGKIMGEIYTSVLAKIWSEHKELNPTLMGGDFEVDNSVQERAIVFVEELLNHLDDSIGQ
;
A
#
# COMPACT_ATOMS: atom_id res chain seq x y z
N MET A 1 -15.67 -1.86 16.07
CA MET A 1 -15.73 -1.14 14.77
C MET A 1 -16.73 -1.89 13.90
N GLU A 2 -17.63 -1.23 13.17
CA GLU A 2 -18.60 -1.94 12.33
C GLU A 2 -17.90 -2.63 11.15
N LYS A 3 -18.43 -3.79 10.72
CA LYS A 3 -17.85 -4.61 9.64
C LYS A 3 -17.56 -3.81 8.35
N PRO A 4 -18.43 -2.91 7.87
CA PRO A 4 -18.13 -2.07 6.70
C PRO A 4 -16.91 -1.18 6.89
N LEU A 5 -16.70 -0.66 8.11
CA LEU A 5 -15.56 0.20 8.41
C LEU A 5 -14.26 -0.61 8.47
N LEU A 6 -14.27 -1.80 9.07
CA LEU A 6 -13.14 -2.75 9.05
C LEU A 6 -12.72 -3.11 7.63
N THR A 7 -13.68 -3.45 6.76
CA THR A 7 -13.42 -3.76 5.35
C THR A 7 -12.80 -2.56 4.62
N ARG A 8 -13.30 -1.34 4.84
CA ARG A 8 -12.71 -0.11 4.27
C ARG A 8 -11.28 0.12 4.79
N THR A 9 -11.02 -0.15 6.06
CA THR A 9 -9.67 -0.06 6.63
C THR A 9 -8.72 -1.06 5.97
N VAL A 10 -9.13 -2.30 5.74
CA VAL A 10 -8.31 -3.29 5.03
C VAL A 10 -8.05 -2.82 3.59
N TYR A 11 -9.07 -2.37 2.87
CA TYR A 11 -8.91 -1.86 1.51
C TYR A 11 -7.96 -0.67 1.43
N LEU A 12 -8.11 0.31 2.32
CA LEU A 12 -7.24 1.49 2.35
C LEU A 12 -5.77 1.09 2.54
N HIS A 13 -5.50 0.10 3.39
CA HIS A 13 -4.13 -0.38 3.58
C HIS A 13 -3.58 -1.14 2.38
N LEU A 14 -4.40 -1.94 1.70
CA LEU A 14 -3.99 -2.63 0.47
C LEU A 14 -3.65 -1.62 -0.63
N ILE A 15 -4.46 -0.57 -0.75
CA ILE A 15 -4.22 0.57 -1.64
C ILE A 15 -2.86 1.20 -1.30
N VAL A 16 -2.67 1.68 -0.06
CA VAL A 16 -1.41 2.33 0.38
C VAL A 16 -0.20 1.44 0.16
N SER A 17 -0.32 0.14 0.42
CA SER A 17 0.75 -0.84 0.19
C SER A 17 1.12 -0.95 -1.29
N ALA A 18 0.13 -0.94 -2.19
CA ALA A 18 0.36 -0.93 -3.62
C ALA A 18 1.04 0.38 -4.07
N LEU A 19 0.61 1.51 -3.52
CA LEU A 19 1.22 2.83 -3.82
C LEU A 19 2.70 2.86 -3.47
N LEU A 20 3.03 2.44 -2.26
CA LEU A 20 4.40 2.40 -1.75
C LEU A 20 5.28 1.44 -2.56
N ASN A 21 4.76 0.26 -2.91
CA ASN A 21 5.48 -0.70 -3.75
C ASN A 21 5.75 -0.18 -5.17
N ASN A 22 4.81 0.56 -5.76
CA ASN A 22 5.01 1.13 -7.09
C ASN A 22 6.01 2.27 -7.06
N HIS A 23 5.91 3.17 -6.09
CA HIS A 23 6.86 4.26 -5.98
C HIS A 23 8.29 3.73 -5.74
N LEU A 24 8.45 2.66 -4.95
CA LEU A 24 9.71 1.92 -4.86
C LEU A 24 10.23 1.46 -6.22
N LYS A 25 9.37 0.87 -7.08
CA LYS A 25 9.79 0.44 -8.42
C LYS A 25 10.19 1.60 -9.32
N GLU A 26 9.50 2.73 -9.19
CA GLU A 26 9.74 3.92 -10.01
C GLU A 26 11.07 4.57 -9.68
N ILE A 27 11.39 4.76 -8.40
CA ILE A 27 12.68 5.33 -8.02
C ILE A 27 13.84 4.35 -8.23
N GLN A 28 13.55 3.05 -8.34
CA GLN A 28 14.57 2.02 -8.52
C GLN A 28 15.34 2.24 -9.83
N GLY A 29 16.63 2.54 -9.72
CA GLY A 29 17.50 2.82 -10.86
C GLY A 29 17.49 4.29 -11.33
N ASN A 30 16.64 5.12 -10.73
CA ASN A 30 16.62 6.58 -10.94
C ASN A 30 17.34 7.34 -9.82
N VAL A 31 17.58 6.71 -8.68
CA VAL A 31 18.39 7.23 -7.57
C VAL A 31 19.60 6.32 -7.31
N ASP A 32 20.56 6.80 -6.53
CA ASP A 32 21.71 5.97 -6.16
C ASP A 32 21.32 4.84 -5.19
N ALA A 33 22.23 3.87 -5.02
CA ALA A 33 21.94 2.67 -4.25
C ALA A 33 21.73 2.94 -2.75
N GLU A 34 22.37 3.97 -2.19
CA GLU A 34 22.25 4.32 -0.77
C GLU A 34 20.91 5.01 -0.52
N GLU A 35 20.56 6.00 -1.36
CA GLU A 35 19.28 6.70 -1.33
C GLU A 35 18.10 5.73 -1.55
N PHE A 36 18.24 4.81 -2.52
CA PHE A 36 17.24 3.78 -2.75
C PHE A 36 17.04 2.87 -1.53
N ASP A 37 18.14 2.42 -0.91
CA ASP A 37 18.06 1.50 0.23
C ASP A 37 17.44 2.18 1.45
N ASP A 38 17.76 3.44 1.69
CA ASP A 38 17.14 4.24 2.75
C ASP A 38 15.65 4.41 2.52
N PHE A 39 15.23 4.78 1.30
CA PHE A 39 13.82 4.91 0.97
C PHE A 39 13.06 3.58 1.12
N ARG A 40 13.66 2.48 0.64
CA ARG A 40 13.13 1.11 0.79
C ARG A 40 12.97 0.72 2.26
N ARG A 41 13.93 1.04 3.10
CA ARG A 41 13.90 0.75 4.54
C ARG A 41 12.80 1.53 5.25
N VAL A 42 12.67 2.82 4.97
CA VAL A 42 11.60 3.67 5.54
C VAL A 42 10.22 3.17 5.11
N THR A 43 10.05 2.90 3.82
CA THR A 43 8.82 2.35 3.26
C THR A 43 8.43 1.02 3.91
N GLY A 44 9.38 0.09 4.02
CA GLY A 44 9.16 -1.20 4.66
C GLY A 44 8.78 -1.07 6.15
N LYS A 45 9.37 -0.11 6.86
CA LYS A 45 9.02 0.18 8.25
C LYS A 45 7.58 0.67 8.39
N ILE A 46 7.16 1.62 7.56
CA ILE A 46 5.78 2.15 7.56
C ILE A 46 4.77 1.02 7.30
N MET A 47 5.03 0.21 6.27
CA MET A 47 4.17 -0.94 5.94
C MET A 47 4.12 -1.97 7.08
N GLY A 48 5.25 -2.22 7.74
CA GLY A 48 5.33 -3.13 8.89
C GLY A 48 4.56 -2.61 10.12
N GLU A 49 4.65 -1.31 10.41
CA GLU A 49 3.91 -0.67 11.51
C GLU A 49 2.40 -0.72 11.27
N ILE A 50 1.97 -0.45 10.04
CA ILE A 50 0.59 -0.63 9.57
C ILE A 50 0.11 -2.06 9.79
N TYR A 51 0.91 -3.03 9.35
CA TYR A 51 0.57 -4.44 9.46
C TYR A 51 0.38 -4.84 10.92
N THR A 52 1.35 -4.52 11.76
CA THR A 52 1.37 -4.95 13.16
C THR A 52 0.34 -4.21 14.03
N SER A 53 0.12 -2.92 13.79
CA SER A 53 -0.74 -2.09 14.64
C SER A 53 -2.21 -2.14 14.25
N VAL A 54 -2.51 -2.42 12.97
CA VAL A 54 -3.87 -2.36 12.45
C VAL A 54 -4.31 -3.70 11.88
N LEU A 55 -3.63 -4.20 10.86
CA LEU A 55 -4.10 -5.37 10.10
C LEU A 55 -4.06 -6.66 10.92
N ALA A 56 -2.99 -6.89 11.68
CA ALA A 56 -2.84 -8.09 12.51
C ALA A 56 -3.99 -8.23 13.52
N LYS A 57 -4.42 -7.12 14.14
CA LYS A 57 -5.57 -7.12 15.04
C LYS A 57 -6.86 -7.42 14.28
N ILE A 58 -7.12 -6.70 13.19
CA ILE A 58 -8.32 -6.89 12.36
C ILE A 58 -8.44 -8.34 11.91
N TRP A 59 -7.37 -8.93 11.36
CA TRP A 59 -7.40 -10.30 10.85
C TRP A 59 -7.46 -11.36 11.95
N SER A 60 -6.96 -11.07 13.16
CA SER A 60 -7.10 -11.99 14.30
C SER A 60 -8.54 -12.07 14.81
N GLU A 61 -9.26 -10.95 14.79
CA GLU A 61 -10.66 -10.83 15.26
C GLU A 61 -11.68 -11.13 14.14
N HIS A 62 -11.30 -10.89 12.88
CA HIS A 62 -12.12 -11.01 11.67
C HIS A 62 -11.31 -11.70 10.56
N LYS A 63 -11.07 -13.00 10.71
CA LYS A 63 -10.25 -13.79 9.77
C LYS A 63 -10.77 -13.76 8.33
N GLU A 64 -12.08 -13.58 8.16
CA GLU A 64 -12.71 -13.47 6.84
C GLU A 64 -12.33 -12.18 6.08
N LEU A 65 -11.62 -11.26 6.74
CA LEU A 65 -11.08 -10.04 6.14
C LEU A 65 -9.58 -10.15 5.80
N ASN A 66 -8.94 -11.29 6.07
CA ASN A 66 -7.56 -11.54 5.64
C ASN A 66 -7.53 -11.90 4.15
N PRO A 67 -6.81 -11.16 3.29
CA PRO A 67 -6.70 -11.45 1.87
C PRO A 67 -6.25 -12.89 1.55
N THR A 68 -6.81 -13.48 0.49
CA THR A 68 -6.38 -14.79 -0.05
C THR A 68 -4.91 -14.81 -0.45
N LEU A 69 -4.40 -13.72 -1.03
CA LEU A 69 -2.97 -13.56 -1.34
C LEU A 69 -2.07 -13.59 -0.10
N MET A 70 -2.64 -13.38 1.10
CA MET A 70 -1.99 -13.45 2.41
C MET A 70 -2.42 -14.69 3.21
N GLY A 71 -3.00 -15.70 2.53
CA GLY A 71 -3.42 -16.97 3.12
C GLY A 71 -4.74 -16.93 3.89
N GLY A 72 -5.59 -15.92 3.67
CA GLY A 72 -6.93 -15.83 4.24
C GLY A 72 -8.06 -16.14 3.25
N ASP A 73 -9.28 -15.76 3.61
CA ASP A 73 -10.51 -16.07 2.86
C ASP A 73 -11.14 -14.85 2.15
N PHE A 74 -10.58 -13.66 2.35
CA PHE A 74 -11.07 -12.42 1.76
C PHE A 74 -10.60 -12.31 0.30
N GLU A 75 -11.54 -12.29 -0.64
CA GLU A 75 -11.22 -11.93 -2.02
C GLU A 75 -10.98 -10.43 -2.13
N VAL A 76 -9.77 -10.08 -2.55
CA VAL A 76 -9.43 -8.70 -2.88
C VAL A 76 -10.03 -8.38 -4.25
N ASP A 77 -10.83 -7.31 -4.31
CA ASP A 77 -11.24 -6.73 -5.58
C ASP A 77 -10.01 -6.13 -6.28
N ASN A 78 -9.44 -6.88 -7.22
CA ASN A 78 -8.27 -6.46 -7.98
C ASN A 78 -8.50 -5.12 -8.73
N SER A 79 -9.75 -4.78 -9.06
CA SER A 79 -10.05 -3.50 -9.69
C SER A 79 -9.81 -2.31 -8.75
N VAL A 80 -9.94 -2.50 -7.43
CA VAL A 80 -9.56 -1.50 -6.43
C VAL A 80 -8.04 -1.29 -6.43
N GLN A 81 -7.28 -2.40 -6.53
CA GLN A 81 -5.83 -2.34 -6.60
C GLN A 81 -5.35 -1.67 -7.89
N GLU A 82 -5.95 -2.01 -9.03
CA GLU A 82 -5.67 -1.37 -10.32
C GLU A 82 -6.00 0.13 -10.31
N ARG A 83 -7.16 0.53 -9.78
CA ARG A 83 -7.52 1.95 -9.65
C ARG A 83 -6.56 2.72 -8.75
N ALA A 84 -6.08 2.09 -7.67
CA ALA A 84 -5.08 2.69 -6.81
C ALA A 84 -3.74 2.91 -7.52
N ILE A 85 -3.32 1.96 -8.35
CA ILE A 85 -2.14 2.10 -9.19
C ILE A 85 -2.29 3.31 -10.12
N VAL A 86 -3.40 3.39 -10.86
CA VAL A 86 -3.69 4.52 -11.78
C VAL A 86 -3.71 5.86 -11.04
N PHE A 87 -4.39 5.93 -9.89
CA PHE A 87 -4.46 7.16 -9.09
C PHE A 87 -3.07 7.65 -8.67
N VAL A 88 -2.13 6.75 -8.38
CA VAL A 88 -0.77 7.15 -8.03
C VAL A 88 0.07 7.53 -9.22
N GLU A 89 -0.05 6.82 -10.35
CA GLU A 89 0.59 7.27 -11.59
C GLU A 89 0.13 8.70 -11.93
N GLU A 90 -1.17 9.00 -11.79
CA GLU A 90 -1.71 10.35 -11.96
C GLU A 90 -1.15 11.35 -10.93
N LEU A 91 -1.11 10.99 -9.65
CA LEU A 91 -0.60 11.86 -8.58
C LEU A 91 0.88 12.18 -8.75
N LEU A 92 1.71 11.17 -9.07
CA LEU A 92 3.15 11.34 -9.26
C LEU A 92 3.46 12.21 -10.47
N ASN A 93 2.79 11.97 -11.60
CA ASN A 93 2.87 12.85 -12.76
C ASN A 93 2.51 14.31 -12.40
N HIS A 94 1.46 14.51 -11.58
CA HIS A 94 1.07 15.84 -11.14
C HIS A 94 2.08 16.51 -10.21
N LEU A 95 2.75 15.73 -9.37
CA LEU A 95 3.78 16.23 -8.46
C LEU A 95 5.06 16.61 -9.22
N ASP A 96 5.47 15.82 -10.22
CA ASP A 96 6.60 16.15 -11.09
C ASP A 96 6.38 17.44 -11.88
N ASP A 97 5.18 17.62 -12.43
CA ASP A 97 4.77 18.86 -13.11
C ASP A 97 4.83 20.08 -12.18
N SER A 98 4.61 19.89 -10.87
CA SER A 98 4.61 20.95 -9.87
C SER A 98 6.00 21.33 -9.36
N ILE A 99 6.99 20.46 -9.52
CA ILE A 99 8.41 20.71 -9.15
C ILE A 99 9.15 21.40 -10.31
N GLY A 100 8.67 21.27 -11.55
CA GLY A 100 9.25 21.88 -12.75
C GLY A 100 8.82 23.34 -13.05
N GLN A 101 8.00 23.97 -12.21
CA GLN A 101 7.56 25.37 -12.31
C GLN A 101 8.20 26.25 -11.23
#